data_AF-A0A7W8E4S4-F1
#
_entry.id   AF-A0A7W8E4S4-F1
#
_cell.length_a   1.000
_cell.length_b   1.000
_cell.length_c   1.000
_cell.angle_alpha   90.00
_cell.angle_beta   90.00
_cell.angle_gamma   90.00
#
_symmetry.space_group_name_H-M   'P 1'
#
loop_
_entity.id
_entity.type
_entity.pdbx_description
1 polymer ?
#
loop_
_entity_poly.entity_id
_entity_poly.type
_entity_poly.pdbx_seq_one_letter_code
_entity_poly.pdbx_strand_id
1 'polypeptide(L)'
;MTLLKPVVLSIFLLASCNKQRAFNVTVAHGYTGTVSLTCASSADADTQAQVGDKGEGSVACPTRSSDLHVYRDGKEVAPHDVTWVTTGDNIVSAVKFSVQP
;
A
#
# COMPACT_ATOMS: atom_id res chain seq x y z
N MET A 1 -55.02 23.05 -18.35
CA MET A 1 -53.69 23.60 -18.02
C MET A 1 -52.80 22.43 -17.65
N THR A 2 -51.84 22.12 -18.52
CA THR A 2 -51.05 20.88 -18.51
C THR A 2 -49.85 21.02 -17.57
N LEU A 3 -49.75 20.17 -16.55
CA LEU A 3 -48.63 20.14 -15.60
C LEU A 3 -47.37 19.57 -16.28
N LEU A 4 -46.36 20.40 -16.57
CA LEU A 4 -45.01 19.94 -16.87
C LEU A 4 -44.33 19.48 -15.57
N LYS A 5 -44.03 18.19 -15.46
CA LYS A 5 -43.09 17.66 -14.46
C LYS A 5 -41.67 17.76 -15.02
N PRO A 6 -40.75 18.55 -14.43
CA PRO A 6 -39.35 18.45 -14.79
C PRO A 6 -38.77 17.14 -14.25
N VAL A 7 -38.22 16.38 -15.18
CA VAL A 7 -37.40 15.19 -15.00
C VAL A 7 -36.24 15.53 -14.05
N VAL A 8 -36.18 14.84 -12.91
CA VAL A 8 -35.03 14.88 -12.01
C VAL A 8 -33.88 14.19 -12.73
N LEU A 9 -33.04 14.97 -13.39
CA LEU A 9 -31.80 14.52 -14.01
C LEU A 9 -30.79 14.26 -12.87
N SER A 10 -30.85 13.05 -12.30
CA SER A 10 -29.90 12.59 -11.29
C SER A 10 -28.50 12.49 -11.91
N ILE A 11 -27.69 13.50 -11.67
CA ILE A 11 -26.26 13.51 -11.96
C ILE A 11 -25.60 12.50 -11.00
N PHE A 12 -25.40 11.27 -11.46
CA PHE A 12 -24.45 10.35 -10.85
C PHE A 12 -23.06 10.95 -11.07
N LEU A 13 -22.61 11.74 -10.08
CA LEU A 13 -21.22 12.15 -9.97
C LEU A 13 -20.39 10.87 -9.92
N LEU A 14 -19.63 10.66 -11.01
CA LEU A 14 -18.57 9.69 -11.14
C LEU A 14 -17.69 9.78 -9.88
N ALA A 15 -17.90 8.85 -8.95
CA ALA A 15 -16.93 8.60 -7.90
C ALA A 15 -15.65 8.18 -8.62
N SER A 16 -14.75 9.15 -8.82
CA SER A 16 -13.40 8.92 -9.29
C SER A 16 -12.80 7.95 -8.28
N CYS A 17 -12.79 6.67 -8.65
CA CYS A 17 -12.28 5.59 -7.84
C CYS A 17 -10.76 5.78 -7.82
N ASN A 18 -10.29 6.59 -6.89
CA ASN A 18 -8.89 6.86 -6.67
C ASN A 18 -8.30 5.57 -6.11
N LYS A 19 -7.93 4.64 -7.00
CA LYS A 19 -7.35 3.35 -6.62
C LYS A 19 -6.05 3.65 -5.90
N GLN A 20 -6.06 3.48 -4.58
CA GLN A 20 -4.87 3.50 -3.76
C GLN A 20 -3.94 2.41 -4.30
N ARG A 21 -2.68 2.76 -4.58
CA ARG A 21 -1.70 1.81 -5.13
C ARG A 21 -1.38 0.76 -4.07
N ALA A 22 -1.13 -0.47 -4.51
CA ALA A 22 -0.77 -1.55 -3.60
C ALA A 22 0.74 -1.68 -3.49
N PHE A 23 1.23 -1.91 -2.28
CA PHE A 23 2.61 -2.30 -2.02
C PHE A 23 2.63 -3.74 -1.50
N ASN A 24 3.13 -4.65 -2.35
CA ASN A 24 3.13 -6.08 -2.09
C ASN A 24 4.51 -6.52 -1.58
N VAL A 25 4.59 -7.03 -0.36
CA VAL A 25 5.84 -7.48 0.24
C VAL A 25 5.77 -8.97 0.47
N THR A 26 6.68 -9.74 -0.14
CA THR A 26 6.85 -11.16 0.17
C THR A 26 8.02 -11.32 1.13
N VAL A 27 7.79 -11.98 2.25
CA VAL A 27 8.82 -12.29 3.26
C VAL A 27 9.29 -13.75 3.13
N ALA A 28 10.48 -14.02 3.63
CA ALA A 28 11.05 -15.36 3.65
C ALA A 28 10.15 -16.39 4.36
N HIS A 29 10.34 -17.67 4.02
CA HIS A 29 9.51 -18.75 4.54
C HIS A 29 9.56 -18.83 6.06
N GLY A 30 8.40 -18.87 6.71
CA GLY A 30 8.30 -18.91 8.17
C GLY A 30 8.85 -17.67 8.89
N TYR A 31 9.13 -16.56 8.18
CA TYR A 31 9.63 -15.34 8.80
C TYR A 31 8.63 -14.80 9.83
N THR A 32 9.17 -14.42 10.98
CA THR A 32 8.47 -13.73 12.07
C THR A 32 9.38 -12.64 12.61
N GLY A 33 8.81 -11.49 12.96
CA GLY A 33 9.58 -10.36 13.48
C GLY A 33 9.37 -9.08 12.69
N THR A 34 10.29 -8.14 12.89
CA THR A 34 10.19 -6.79 12.36
C THR A 34 10.86 -6.67 10.99
N VAL A 35 10.07 -6.24 10.01
CA VAL A 35 10.55 -5.85 8.69
C VAL A 35 10.85 -4.35 8.64
N SER A 36 12.00 -3.98 8.08
CA SER A 36 12.45 -2.60 7.89
C SER A 36 12.99 -2.43 6.46
N LEU A 37 12.25 -1.70 5.62
CA LEU A 37 12.61 -1.46 4.23
C LEU A 37 12.95 0.00 4.01
N THR A 38 14.10 0.25 3.37
CA THR A 38 14.50 1.58 2.92
C THR A 38 14.17 1.75 1.44
N CYS A 39 13.64 2.91 1.07
CA CYS A 39 13.26 3.19 -0.30
C CYS A 39 14.48 3.68 -1.10
N ALA A 40 14.99 2.84 -2.01
CA ALA A 40 16.04 3.24 -2.96
C ALA A 40 15.49 4.13 -4.08
N SER A 41 14.20 3.99 -4.38
CA SER A 41 13.49 4.76 -5.39
C SER A 41 12.00 4.82 -5.06
N SER A 42 11.29 5.76 -5.68
CA SER A 42 9.85 5.93 -5.58
C SER A 42 9.16 5.61 -6.90
N ALA A 43 8.03 4.93 -6.87
CA ALA A 43 7.20 4.63 -8.03
C ALA A 43 5.74 5.05 -7.78
N ASP A 44 5.07 5.57 -8.82
CA ASP A 44 3.63 5.83 -8.82
C ASP A 44 2.86 4.68 -9.51
N ALA A 45 3.13 3.46 -9.06
CA ALA A 45 2.53 2.23 -9.55
C ALA A 45 2.49 1.20 -8.41
N ASP A 46 1.78 0.09 -8.63
CA ASP A 46 1.85 -1.04 -7.71
C ASP A 46 3.29 -1.55 -7.67
N THR A 47 3.82 -1.71 -6.46
CA THR A 47 5.21 -2.08 -6.22
C THR A 47 5.29 -3.42 -5.53
N GLN A 48 6.37 -4.16 -5.80
CA GLN A 48 6.62 -5.46 -5.17
C GLN A 48 8.02 -5.48 -4.56
N ALA A 49 8.12 -6.05 -3.36
CA ALA A 49 9.35 -6.25 -2.62
C ALA A 49 9.50 -7.70 -2.16
N GLN A 50 10.74 -8.15 -2.07
CA GLN A 50 11.13 -9.44 -1.49
C GLN A 50 12.03 -9.19 -0.29
N VAL A 51 11.75 -9.83 0.84
CA VAL A 51 12.47 -9.63 2.11
C VAL A 51 13.04 -10.96 2.54
N GLY A 52 14.37 -11.01 2.70
CA GLY A 52 15.06 -12.19 3.20
C GLY A 52 14.94 -12.37 4.71
N ASP A 53 15.60 -13.40 5.24
CA ASP A 53 15.50 -13.86 6.63
C ASP A 53 15.88 -12.80 7.69
N LYS A 54 16.54 -11.71 7.28
CA LYS A 54 16.93 -10.61 8.17
C LYS A 54 15.83 -9.60 8.42
N GLY A 55 14.75 -9.61 7.63
CA GLY A 55 13.71 -8.59 7.71
C GLY A 55 14.13 -7.21 7.19
N GLU A 56 15.27 -7.10 6.51
CA GLU A 56 15.81 -5.82 6.05
C GLU A 56 15.99 -5.82 4.53
N GLY A 57 15.85 -4.65 3.90
CA GLY A 57 16.05 -4.53 2.45
C GLY A 57 15.98 -3.11 1.92
N SER A 58 16.46 -2.94 0.70
CA SER A 58 16.33 -1.71 -0.07
C SER A 58 15.49 -1.97 -1.32
N VAL A 59 14.40 -1.22 -1.50
CA VAL A 59 13.34 -1.54 -2.46
C VAL A 59 12.82 -0.29 -3.17
N ALA A 60 12.09 -0.48 -4.27
CA ALA A 60 11.25 0.58 -4.82
C ALA A 60 9.97 0.67 -3.98
N CYS A 61 9.76 1.83 -3.35
CA CYS A 61 8.57 2.11 -2.57
C CYS A 61 7.52 2.85 -3.39
N PRO A 62 6.24 2.81 -3.00
CA PRO A 62 5.26 3.74 -3.53
C PRO A 62 5.66 5.18 -3.16
N THR A 63 5.35 6.14 -4.03
CA THR A 63 5.65 7.56 -3.77
C THR A 63 4.96 8.09 -2.51
N ARG A 64 3.77 7.57 -2.18
CA ARG A 64 2.98 7.91 -0.98
C ARG A 64 2.68 6.63 -0.20
N SER A 65 2.33 6.77 1.09
CA SER A 65 1.80 5.65 1.87
C SER A 65 0.62 5.01 1.15
N SER A 66 0.60 3.68 1.14
CA SER A 66 -0.29 2.90 0.29
C SER A 66 -0.78 1.65 1.02
N ASP A 67 -1.65 0.87 0.38
CA ASP A 67 -2.13 -0.38 0.98
C ASP A 67 -1.00 -1.40 0.98
N LEU A 68 -0.59 -1.83 2.19
CA LEU A 68 0.48 -2.80 2.39
C LEU A 68 -0.11 -4.22 2.47
N HIS A 69 0.23 -5.05 1.48
CA HIS A 69 -0.10 -6.46 1.46
C HIS A 69 1.16 -7.27 1.72
N VAL A 70 1.15 -8.11 2.76
CA VAL A 70 2.32 -8.93 3.12
C VAL A 70 2.01 -10.38 2.85
N TYR A 71 2.93 -11.07 2.17
CA TYR A 71 2.81 -12.47 1.82
C TYR A 71 3.90 -13.29 2.48
N ARG A 72 3.51 -14.36 3.17
CA ARG A 72 4.40 -15.39 3.73
C ARG A 72 3.90 -16.74 3.25
N ASP A 73 4.80 -17.55 2.69
CA ASP A 73 4.46 -18.90 2.19
C ASP A 73 3.31 -18.88 1.15
N GLY A 74 3.28 -17.83 0.32
CA GLY A 74 2.24 -17.63 -0.70
C GLY A 74 0.87 -17.21 -0.16
N LYS A 75 0.73 -16.97 1.15
CA LYS A 75 -0.50 -16.53 1.80
C LYS A 75 -0.36 -15.10 2.28
N GLU A 76 -1.41 -14.32 2.11
CA GLU A 76 -1.48 -12.98 2.70
C GLU A 76 -1.57 -13.10 4.22
N VAL A 77 -0.74 -12.33 4.91
CA VAL A 77 -0.71 -12.20 6.37
C VAL A 77 -0.91 -10.74 6.72
N ALA A 78 -1.66 -10.49 7.81
CA ALA A 78 -1.90 -9.13 8.27
C ALA A 78 -0.59 -8.55 8.85
N PRO A 79 -0.08 -7.42 8.33
CA PRO A 79 1.03 -6.72 8.96
C PRO A 79 0.56 -6.01 10.23
N HIS A 80 1.45 -5.93 11.21
CA HIS A 80 1.24 -5.18 12.45
C HIS A 80 2.22 -4.00 12.54
N ASP A 81 1.92 -3.03 13.41
CA ASP A 81 2.79 -1.88 13.72
C ASP A 81 3.30 -1.11 12.49
N VAL A 82 2.47 -1.01 11.44
CA VAL A 82 2.87 -0.43 10.15
C VAL A 82 3.17 1.05 10.32
N THR A 83 4.40 1.42 10.01
CA THR A 83 4.91 2.79 10.07
C THR A 83 5.54 3.16 8.74
N TRP A 84 4.99 4.18 8.09
CA TRP A 84 5.57 4.79 6.91
C TRP A 84 6.39 6.01 7.33
N VAL A 85 7.65 6.06 6.93
CA VAL A 85 8.53 7.21 7.12
C VAL A 85 8.51 8.01 5.83
N THR A 86 8.20 9.30 5.94
CA THR A 86 8.16 10.22 4.81
C THR A 86 9.16 11.35 4.97
N THR A 87 9.59 11.91 3.83
CA THR A 87 10.32 13.18 3.75
C THR A 87 9.37 14.38 3.88
N GLY A 88 9.93 15.60 3.95
CA GLY A 88 9.15 16.83 4.12
C GLY A 88 8.15 17.14 2.98
N ASP A 89 8.32 16.52 1.82
CA ASP A 89 7.43 16.60 0.66
C ASP A 89 6.47 15.39 0.54
N ASN A 90 6.32 14.63 1.63
CA ASN A 90 5.47 13.44 1.76
C ASN A 90 5.91 12.23 0.90
N ILE A 91 7.16 12.18 0.43
CA ILE A 91 7.66 11.02 -0.32
C ILE A 91 8.07 9.94 0.68
N VAL A 92 7.66 8.70 0.46
CA VAL A 92 8.06 7.58 1.33
C VAL A 92 9.56 7.33 1.21
N SER A 93 10.26 7.35 2.34
CA SER A 93 11.69 7.06 2.45
C SER A 93 11.99 5.72 3.15
N ALA A 94 11.07 5.24 3.98
CA ALA A 94 11.14 3.90 4.55
C ALA A 94 9.76 3.39 4.98
N VAL A 95 9.65 2.08 5.17
CA VAL A 95 8.49 1.44 5.80
C VAL A 95 8.94 0.37 6.77
N LYS A 96 8.29 0.32 7.94
CA LYS A 96 8.56 -0.64 9.00
C LYS A 96 7.24 -1.30 9.42
N PHE A 97 7.25 -2.61 9.63
CA PHE A 97 6.09 -3.36 10.11
C PHE A 97 6.54 -4.65 10.80
N SER A 98 5.62 -5.37 11.44
CA SER A 98 5.88 -6.66 12.09
C SER A 98 5.02 -7.77 11.49
N VAL A 99 5.60 -8.97 11.41
CA VAL A 99 4.93 -10.21 10.99
C VAL A 99 4.85 -11.12 12.22
N GLN A 100 3.61 -11.44 12.64
CA GLN A 100 3.36 -12.32 13.77
C GLN A 100 3.52 -13.80 13.38
N PRO A 101 3.75 -14.70 14.35
CA PRO A 101 3.76 -16.15 14.13
C PRO A 101 2.53 -16.66 13.38
#